data_AF-A0A653WCF4-F1
#
_entry.id   AF-A0A653WCF4-F1
#
_cell.length_a   1.000
_cell.length_b   1.000
_cell.length_c   1.000
_cell.angle_alpha   90.00
_cell.angle_beta   90.00
_cell.angle_gamma   90.00
#
_symmetry.space_group_name_H-M   'P 1'
#
loop_
_entity.id
_entity.type
_entity.pdbx_description
1 polymer ?
#
loop_
_entity_poly.entity_id
_entity_poly.type
_entity_poly.pdbx_seq_one_letter_code
_entity_poly.pdbx_strand_id
1 'polypeptide(L)'
;MDQIELVIEDLPPAKSEGKSMLAAAHRHHSRVVALLQAARDHMKSTGHKGFGKTPMTLDVTLTSPEPPASDATNYLGGITDVLEAKGQRGPLGHLGELAKVALYDDDRQFQDVHFRWQQGKPTGYRVRIRPRA
;
A
#
# COMPACT_ATOMS: atom_id res chain seq x y z
N MET A 1 -8.83 -5.52 -18.37
CA MET A 1 -7.90 -6.00 -17.33
C MET A 1 -7.87 -4.95 -16.25
N ASP A 2 -8.68 -5.12 -15.21
CA ASP A 2 -8.91 -4.10 -14.17
C ASP A 2 -8.11 -4.46 -12.92
N GLN A 3 -6.78 -4.53 -13.02
CA GLN A 3 -5.90 -4.92 -11.91
C GLN A 3 -4.74 -3.96 -11.81
N ILE A 4 -4.37 -3.62 -10.58
CA ILE A 4 -3.12 -2.92 -10.26
C ILE A 4 -2.13 -3.92 -9.67
N GLU A 5 -0.90 -3.89 -10.17
CA GLU A 5 0.25 -4.60 -9.58
C GLU A 5 1.38 -3.62 -9.30
N LEU A 6 1.84 -3.61 -8.06
CA LEU A 6 2.96 -2.80 -7.58
C LEU A 6 4.06 -3.71 -7.06
N VAL A 7 5.31 -3.40 -7.40
CA VAL A 7 6.51 -4.08 -6.88
C VAL A 7 7.40 -3.03 -6.26
N ILE A 8 7.72 -3.21 -4.98
CA ILE A 8 8.45 -2.24 -4.18
C ILE A 8 9.62 -2.95 -3.50
N GLU A 9 10.80 -2.33 -3.54
CA GLU A 9 11.97 -2.75 -2.78
C GLU A 9 11.86 -2.31 -1.31
N ASP A 10 12.54 -3.02 -0.40
CA ASP A 10 12.40 -2.89 1.06
C ASP A 10 11.09 -3.48 1.61
N LEU A 11 10.93 -3.50 2.93
CA LEU A 11 9.76 -3.99 3.62
C LEU A 11 8.56 -3.04 3.44
N PRO A 12 7.31 -3.54 3.56
CA PRO A 12 6.14 -2.69 3.54
C PRO A 12 6.12 -1.70 4.73
N PRO A 13 5.40 -0.58 4.59
CA PRO A 13 5.08 0.24 5.75
C PRO A 13 4.18 -0.56 6.70
N ALA A 14 4.50 -0.57 8.01
CA ALA A 14 3.77 -1.34 9.02
C ALA A 14 3.02 -0.44 9.99
N LYS A 15 1.70 -0.64 10.13
CA LYS A 15 0.84 0.07 11.08
C LYS A 15 0.98 -0.55 12.46
N SER A 16 1.95 -0.08 13.22
CA SER A 16 2.36 -0.70 14.51
C SER A 16 2.44 0.30 15.66
N GLU A 17 2.09 1.57 15.41
CA GLU A 17 2.08 2.65 16.40
C GLU A 17 0.78 3.45 16.28
N GLY A 18 0.41 4.19 17.34
CA GLY A 18 -0.77 5.06 17.33
C GLY A 18 -0.65 6.33 16.48
N LYS A 19 0.40 6.45 15.66
CA LYS A 19 0.62 7.60 14.76
C LYS A 19 0.06 7.29 13.37
N SER A 20 -0.46 8.30 12.69
CA SER A 20 -0.88 8.16 11.29
C SER A 20 0.29 7.69 10.42
N MET A 21 0.03 6.71 9.56
CA MET A 21 0.98 6.22 8.56
C MET A 21 1.50 7.33 7.64
N LEU A 22 0.74 8.39 7.45
CA LEU A 22 1.09 9.53 6.60
C LEU A 22 1.72 10.71 7.36
N ALA A 23 2.05 10.54 8.65
CA ALA A 23 2.71 11.61 9.39
C ALA A 23 4.17 11.80 8.89
N ALA A 24 4.62 13.05 8.77
CA ALA A 24 5.98 13.35 8.31
C ALA A 24 7.06 12.72 9.19
N ALA A 25 6.81 12.65 10.51
CA ALA A 25 7.72 12.05 11.50
C ALA A 25 7.46 10.55 11.71
N HIS A 26 6.71 9.88 10.84
CA HIS A 26 6.49 8.45 10.96
C HIS A 26 7.77 7.68 10.62
N ARG A 27 8.13 6.69 11.43
CA ARG A 27 9.37 5.90 11.23
C ARG A 27 9.45 5.18 9.88
N HIS A 28 8.30 4.96 9.24
CA HIS A 28 8.17 4.33 7.93
C HIS A 28 7.96 5.32 6.78
N HIS A 29 8.26 6.62 6.98
CA HIS A 29 8.02 7.66 5.98
C HIS A 29 8.62 7.33 4.59
N SER A 30 9.86 6.84 4.52
CA SER A 30 10.49 6.42 3.26
C SER A 30 9.72 5.31 2.54
N ARG A 31 9.24 4.31 3.28
CA ARG A 31 8.45 3.17 2.74
C ARG A 31 7.07 3.62 2.25
N VAL A 32 6.46 4.58 2.97
CA VAL A 32 5.18 5.21 2.56
C VAL A 32 5.37 5.95 1.24
N VAL A 33 6.43 6.75 1.13
CA VAL A 33 6.76 7.49 -0.10
C VAL A 33 7.02 6.53 -1.26
N ALA A 34 7.80 5.47 -1.06
CA ALA A 34 8.07 4.46 -2.09
C ALA A 34 6.79 3.78 -2.61
N LEU A 35 5.87 3.42 -1.70
CA LEU A 35 4.58 2.82 -2.08
C LEU A 35 3.69 3.79 -2.87
N LEU A 36 3.59 5.06 -2.44
CA LEU A 36 2.83 6.09 -3.15
C LEU A 36 3.42 6.40 -4.53
N GLN A 37 4.75 6.39 -4.64
CA GLN A 37 5.44 6.58 -5.92
C GLN A 37 5.12 5.43 -6.89
N ALA A 38 5.24 4.18 -6.44
CA ALA A 38 4.90 3.01 -7.26
C ALA A 38 3.44 3.07 -7.73
N ALA A 39 2.51 3.41 -6.84
CA ALA A 39 1.09 3.56 -7.18
C ALA A 39 0.86 4.66 -8.23
N ARG A 40 1.46 5.85 -8.03
CA ARG A 40 1.38 6.97 -8.97
C ARG A 40 1.92 6.59 -10.34
N ASP A 41 3.08 5.94 -10.38
CA ASP A 41 3.77 5.61 -11.62
C ASP A 41 3.02 4.51 -12.38
N HIS A 42 2.41 3.55 -11.66
CA HIS A 42 1.46 2.61 -12.25
C HIS A 42 0.25 3.34 -12.86
N MET A 43 -0.44 4.20 -12.10
CA MET A 43 -1.61 4.94 -12.61
C MET A 43 -1.28 5.81 -13.82
N LYS A 44 -0.10 6.45 -13.82
CA LYS A 44 0.37 7.27 -14.95
C LYS A 44 0.67 6.44 -16.20
N SER A 45 1.32 5.30 -16.04
CA SER A 45 1.73 4.45 -17.17
C SER A 45 0.57 3.69 -17.80
N THR A 46 -0.43 3.28 -17.01
CA THR A 46 -1.59 2.51 -17.48
C THR A 46 -2.83 3.37 -17.76
N GLY A 47 -2.88 4.60 -17.24
CA GLY A 47 -4.07 5.44 -17.27
C GLY A 47 -5.15 5.04 -16.25
N HIS A 48 -4.89 4.03 -15.41
CA HIS A 48 -5.82 3.52 -14.40
C HIS A 48 -6.23 4.62 -13.41
N LYS A 49 -7.53 4.71 -13.11
CA LYS A 49 -8.10 5.77 -12.25
C LYS A 49 -8.28 5.38 -10.78
N GLY A 50 -7.96 4.13 -10.46
CA GLY A 50 -8.28 3.51 -9.17
C GLY A 50 -9.61 2.78 -9.25
N PHE A 51 -10.02 2.17 -8.14
CA PHE A 51 -11.19 1.33 -8.00
C PHE A 51 -12.40 2.07 -7.44
N GLY A 52 -12.25 3.33 -7.01
CA GLY A 52 -13.33 4.11 -6.37
C GLY A 52 -13.89 3.33 -5.17
N LYS A 53 -15.19 3.03 -5.21
CA LYS A 53 -15.95 2.26 -4.18
C LYS A 53 -16.13 0.77 -4.47
N THR A 54 -15.46 0.25 -5.49
CA THR A 54 -15.62 -1.14 -5.94
C THR A 54 -15.12 -2.12 -4.87
N PRO A 55 -15.83 -3.23 -4.58
CA PRO A 55 -15.31 -4.31 -3.75
C PRO A 55 -14.07 -4.96 -4.38
N MET A 56 -13.06 -5.29 -3.58
CA MET A 56 -11.74 -5.73 -4.08
C MET A 56 -11.22 -6.98 -3.37
N THR A 57 -10.29 -7.64 -4.07
CA THR A 57 -9.34 -8.59 -3.50
C THR A 57 -7.96 -7.93 -3.37
N LEU A 58 -7.25 -8.20 -2.27
CA LEU A 58 -5.87 -7.82 -2.02
C LEU A 58 -4.98 -9.05 -1.90
N ASP A 59 -3.94 -9.14 -2.74
CA ASP A 59 -2.88 -10.13 -2.62
C ASP A 59 -1.55 -9.44 -2.32
N VAL A 60 -0.90 -9.81 -1.21
CA VAL A 60 0.42 -9.32 -0.82
C VAL A 60 1.40 -10.49 -0.73
N THR A 61 2.49 -10.42 -1.47
CA THR A 61 3.62 -11.35 -1.33
C THR A 61 4.85 -10.59 -0.85
N LEU A 62 5.35 -10.93 0.32
CA LEU A 62 6.59 -10.41 0.90
C LEU A 62 7.73 -11.41 0.68
N THR A 63 8.82 -10.92 0.09
CA THR A 63 10.08 -11.66 -0.05
C THR A 63 11.11 -11.02 0.85
N SER A 64 11.71 -11.79 1.77
CA SER A 64 12.81 -11.33 2.63
C SER A 64 13.70 -12.48 3.06
N PRO A 65 15.01 -12.26 3.34
CA PRO A 65 15.91 -13.34 3.72
C PRO A 65 15.64 -13.86 5.13
N GLU A 66 15.13 -12.99 6.00
CA GLU A 66 14.74 -13.28 7.37
C GLU A 66 13.22 -13.22 7.54
N PRO A 67 12.66 -13.82 8.60
CA PRO A 67 11.26 -13.66 8.96
C PRO A 67 10.82 -12.19 9.03
N PRO A 68 9.56 -11.88 8.73
CA PRO A 68 9.10 -10.50 8.68
C PRO A 68 9.25 -9.77 10.02
N ALA A 69 9.81 -8.56 10.00
CA ALA A 69 10.03 -7.73 11.19
C ALA A 69 8.75 -7.19 11.86
N SER A 70 7.58 -7.42 11.24
CA SER A 70 6.25 -7.07 11.73
C SER A 70 5.28 -8.15 11.30
N ASP A 71 4.18 -8.34 12.04
CA ASP A 71 3.14 -9.28 11.64
C ASP A 71 2.43 -8.87 10.35
N ALA A 72 1.77 -9.85 9.73
CA ALA A 72 1.05 -9.68 8.47
C ALA A 72 -0.06 -8.61 8.57
N THR A 73 -0.75 -8.53 9.70
CA THR A 73 -1.87 -7.60 9.87
C THR A 73 -1.42 -6.14 9.90
N ASN A 74 -0.27 -5.86 10.51
CA ASN A 74 0.33 -4.52 10.51
C ASN A 74 0.82 -4.13 9.12
N TYR A 75 1.37 -5.06 8.34
CA TYR A 75 1.76 -4.76 6.95
C TYR A 75 0.55 -4.53 6.06
N LEU A 76 -0.48 -5.38 6.17
CA LEU A 76 -1.72 -5.18 5.44
C LEU A 76 -2.33 -3.83 5.79
N GLY A 77 -2.51 -3.52 7.07
CA GLY A 77 -3.05 -2.23 7.51
C GLY A 77 -2.18 -1.03 7.10
N GLY A 78 -0.86 -1.17 7.09
CA GLY A 78 0.03 -0.10 6.63
C GLY A 78 -0.04 0.12 5.11
N ILE A 79 -0.11 -0.94 4.32
CA ILE A 79 -0.32 -0.87 2.87
C ILE A 79 -1.68 -0.25 2.57
N THR A 80 -2.74 -0.70 3.25
CA THR A 80 -4.09 -0.23 2.97
C THR A 80 -4.29 1.23 3.38
N ASP A 81 -3.82 1.61 4.57
CA ASP A 81 -3.83 3.00 5.02
C ASP A 81 -3.12 3.92 4.01
N VAL A 82 -2.00 3.50 3.43
CA VAL A 82 -1.22 4.36 2.52
C VAL A 82 -1.93 4.54 1.18
N LEU A 83 -2.57 3.51 0.64
CA LEU A 83 -3.17 3.52 -0.70
C LEU A 83 -4.61 4.06 -0.73
N GLU A 84 -5.25 4.19 0.42
CA GLU A 84 -6.61 4.75 0.55
C GLU A 84 -6.67 6.27 0.25
N ALA A 85 -7.86 6.73 -0.16
CA ALA A 85 -8.20 8.14 -0.28
C ALA A 85 -7.98 8.91 1.04
N LYS A 86 -7.40 10.11 0.92
CA LYS A 86 -6.91 10.89 2.07
C LYS A 86 -7.85 12.01 2.50
N GLY A 87 -9.11 11.99 2.02
CA GLY A 87 -10.06 13.10 2.13
C GLY A 87 -10.41 13.55 3.55
N GLN A 88 -10.15 12.71 4.57
CA GLN A 88 -10.39 13.01 5.99
C GLN A 88 -9.10 13.19 6.81
N ARG A 89 -7.94 13.22 6.15
CA ARG A 89 -6.64 13.24 6.85
C ARG A 89 -6.14 14.67 7.04
N GLY A 90 -5.40 14.88 8.14
CA GLY A 90 -4.78 16.16 8.49
C GLY A 90 -3.79 16.66 7.43
N PRO A 91 -3.09 17.79 7.66
CA PRO A 91 -2.27 18.42 6.63
C PRO A 91 -1.14 17.51 6.10
N LEU A 92 -1.22 17.12 4.83
CA LEU A 92 -0.27 16.23 4.14
C LEU A 92 0.73 16.97 3.23
N GLY A 93 0.95 18.27 3.46
CA GLY A 93 1.76 19.11 2.55
C GLY A 93 3.17 18.59 2.28
N HIS A 94 3.78 17.89 3.23
CA HIS A 94 5.10 17.27 3.09
C HIS A 94 5.18 16.15 2.05
N LEU A 95 4.04 15.57 1.64
CA LEU A 95 3.97 14.56 0.57
C LEU A 95 3.84 15.19 -0.83
N GLY A 96 3.64 16.50 -0.93
CA GLY A 96 3.42 17.20 -2.21
C GLY A 96 2.31 16.52 -3.04
N GLU A 97 2.58 16.26 -4.31
CA GLU A 97 1.62 15.61 -5.22
C GLU A 97 1.28 14.16 -4.82
N LEU A 98 2.11 13.48 -4.01
CA LEU A 98 1.79 12.14 -3.51
C LEU A 98 0.62 12.14 -2.53
N ALA A 99 0.29 13.29 -1.92
CA ALA A 99 -0.87 13.45 -1.05
C ALA A 99 -2.20 13.18 -1.78
N LYS A 100 -2.23 13.26 -3.12
CA LYS A 100 -3.42 13.01 -3.95
C LYS A 100 -3.51 11.57 -4.46
N VAL A 101 -2.48 10.75 -4.26
CA VAL A 101 -2.43 9.39 -4.77
C VAL A 101 -3.30 8.49 -3.89
N ALA A 102 -4.29 7.87 -4.51
CA ALA A 102 -5.18 6.90 -3.89
C ALA A 102 -5.64 5.89 -4.95
N LEU A 103 -5.81 4.63 -4.54
CA LEU A 103 -6.28 3.56 -5.42
C LEU A 103 -7.75 3.21 -5.18
N TYR A 104 -8.33 3.61 -4.05
CA TYR A 104 -9.71 3.33 -3.64
C TYR A 104 -10.13 4.30 -2.53
N ASP A 105 -11.43 4.33 -2.22
CA ASP A 105 -12.01 5.28 -1.27
C ASP A 105 -11.84 4.84 0.19
N ASP A 106 -11.98 3.55 0.47
CA ASP A 106 -12.06 3.00 1.83
C ASP A 106 -11.53 1.56 1.88
N ASP A 107 -10.65 1.25 2.83
CA ASP A 107 -10.07 -0.10 2.95
C ASP A 107 -11.10 -1.20 3.31
N ARG A 108 -12.29 -0.85 3.81
CA ARG A 108 -13.43 -1.77 3.98
C ARG A 108 -13.90 -2.41 2.67
N GLN A 109 -13.45 -1.88 1.53
CA GLN A 109 -13.70 -2.48 0.21
C GLN A 109 -12.96 -3.81 0.01
N PHE A 110 -11.89 -4.10 0.77
CA PHE A 110 -11.22 -5.39 0.71
C PHE A 110 -12.04 -6.46 1.43
N GLN A 111 -12.55 -7.42 0.66
CA GLN A 111 -13.39 -8.51 1.18
C GLN A 111 -12.73 -9.89 1.02
N ASP A 112 -11.59 -9.94 0.35
CA ASP A 112 -10.76 -11.13 0.17
C ASP A 112 -9.30 -10.67 0.26
N VAL A 113 -8.53 -11.20 1.21
CA VAL A 113 -7.18 -10.72 1.53
C VAL A 113 -6.24 -11.90 1.72
N HIS A 114 -5.18 -11.93 0.93
CA HIS A 114 -4.14 -12.96 0.97
C HIS A 114 -2.81 -12.31 1.29
N PHE A 115 -2.14 -12.81 2.33
CA PHE A 115 -0.77 -12.45 2.66
C PHE A 115 0.11 -13.69 2.63
N ARG A 116 1.22 -13.62 1.90
CA ARG A 116 2.23 -14.66 1.85
C ARG A 116 3.60 -14.07 2.12
N TRP A 117 4.31 -14.64 3.08
CA TRP A 117 5.75 -14.45 3.19
C TRP A 117 6.48 -15.62 2.53
N GLN A 118 7.60 -15.32 1.88
CA GLN A 118 8.54 -16.31 1.38
C GLN A 118 9.97 -15.86 1.66
N GLN A 119 10.83 -16.82 1.97
CA GLN A 119 12.25 -16.56 2.17
C GLN A 119 12.93 -16.30 0.82
N GLY A 120 13.66 -15.19 0.69
CA GLY A 120 14.36 -14.87 -0.56
C GLY A 120 15.06 -13.51 -0.58
N LYS A 121 15.75 -13.22 -1.68
CA LYS A 121 16.42 -11.93 -1.96
C LYS A 121 16.13 -11.48 -3.40
N PRO A 122 16.15 -10.16 -3.69
CA PRO A 122 16.27 -9.04 -2.74
C PRO A 122 15.02 -8.91 -1.85
N THR A 123 15.13 -8.15 -0.76
CA THR A 123 13.96 -7.82 0.08
C THR A 123 13.01 -6.92 -0.68
N GLY A 124 11.74 -7.29 -0.75
CA GLY A 124 10.72 -6.52 -1.44
C GLY A 124 9.35 -7.16 -1.31
N TYR A 125 8.33 -6.45 -1.77
CA TYR A 125 6.97 -6.96 -1.76
C TYR A 125 6.22 -6.62 -3.04
N ARG A 126 5.28 -7.51 -3.37
CA ARG A 126 4.33 -7.34 -4.46
C ARG A 126 2.94 -7.14 -3.87
N VAL A 127 2.25 -6.11 -4.33
CA VAL A 127 0.85 -5.83 -4.03
C VAL A 127 0.05 -5.99 -5.32
N ARG A 128 -0.98 -6.83 -5.29
CA ARG A 128 -1.96 -6.92 -6.39
C ARG A 128 -3.34 -6.60 -5.86
N ILE A 129 -4.04 -5.72 -6.56
CA ILE A 129 -5.41 -5.31 -6.25
C ILE A 129 -6.26 -5.47 -7.49
N ARG A 130 -7.40 -6.11 -7.34
CA ARG A 130 -8.36 -6.39 -8.42
C ARG A 130 -9.79 -6.33 -7.89
N PRO A 131 -10.80 -6.06 -8.72
CA PRO A 131 -12.20 -6.21 -8.35
C PRO A 131 -12.46 -7.62 -7.81
N ARG A 132 -13.33 -7.69 -6.82
CA ARG A 132 -13.91 -8.95 -6.40
C ARG A 132 -14.90 -9.40 -7.48
N ALA A 133 -14.70 -10.60 -8.00
CA ALA A 133 -15.61 -11.24 -8.94
C ALA A 133 -16.89 -11.72 -8.24
#